data_AF-A0A087Y7W2-F1
#
_entry.id   AF-A0A087Y7W2-F1
#
_cell.length_a   1.000
_cell.length_b   1.000
_cell.length_c   1.000
_cell.angle_alpha   90.00
_cell.angle_beta   90.00
_cell.angle_gamma   90.00
#
_symmetry.space_group_name_H-M   'P 1'
#
loop_
_entity.id
_entity.type
_entity.pdbx_description
1 polymer ?
#
loop_
_entity_poly.entity_id
_entity_poly.type
_entity_poly.pdbx_seq_one_letter_code
_entity_poly.pdbx_strand_id
1 'polypeptide(L)'
;MGGSVSCCFSPGESPKLHRRHLDLDECPITTTEDVSEDTGTYLQHISDRELPDELAQEANPSDHPRASTLFLNKSQTDVREKRKSNYMNHMSPGLLTKKYSSCSTIFIDDSTVSQPNLKSTIRCVALAIYYHIKNRDSNRSLDIFDEKKHPLSREKVPDDYSVVDPDHKLIYRFIRTLFSSAQLTAECAIVTLVYLERLLTYAEIDICPSNWKRIVLGAILLASKVWDDQAVWNVDYCQILKDITVEDMNEMERHFLELLQFNINVPASVYAKYYFDLRSLADDNNLSFPLEPLSNKRAQKLEAISRLCEDKYKDLSKSSMRRSMSADNMIGIKNSQAVLS
;
A
#
# COMPACT_ATOMS: atom_id res chain seq x y z
N MET A 1 -50.53 -10.23 2.09
CA MET A 1 -50.86 -9.89 3.49
C MET A 1 -50.25 -10.98 4.36
N GLY A 2 -49.13 -10.73 5.04
CA GLY A 2 -49.07 -10.45 6.50
C GLY A 2 -48.95 -11.77 7.27
N GLY A 3 -47.76 -12.18 7.76
CA GLY A 3 -47.26 -11.94 9.14
C GLY A 3 -47.89 -12.95 10.13
N SER A 4 -47.26 -13.60 11.11
CA SER A 4 -45.93 -13.54 11.72
C SER A 4 -45.85 -14.58 12.89
N VAL A 5 -44.62 -15.04 13.22
CA VAL A 5 -44.04 -15.54 14.51
C VAL A 5 -44.55 -16.79 15.27
N SER A 6 -43.60 -17.68 15.61
CA SER A 6 -43.23 -18.17 16.98
C SER A 6 -42.31 -19.42 16.88
N CYS A 7 -41.00 -19.35 17.15
CA CYS A 7 -40.26 -19.60 18.42
C CYS A 7 -40.22 -21.07 18.91
N CYS A 8 -39.04 -21.72 18.85
CA CYS A 8 -38.62 -22.92 19.63
C CYS A 8 -37.11 -22.78 19.96
N PHE A 9 -36.72 -22.41 21.20
CA PHE A 9 -36.25 -23.26 22.31
C PHE A 9 -34.97 -24.08 22.05
N SER A 10 -33.91 -23.84 22.85
CA SER A 10 -32.70 -24.67 22.97
C SER A 10 -32.34 -24.81 24.45
N PRO A 11 -32.09 -26.01 24.99
CA PRO A 11 -31.58 -26.20 26.35
C PRO A 11 -30.07 -26.49 26.37
N GLY A 12 -29.39 -26.10 27.45
CA GLY A 12 -28.17 -26.78 27.91
C GLY A 12 -26.93 -25.89 28.05
N GLU A 13 -26.47 -25.75 29.30
CA GLU A 13 -25.33 -24.98 29.78
C GLU A 13 -23.96 -25.46 29.25
N SER A 14 -22.99 -24.54 29.14
CA SER A 14 -21.59 -24.82 28.81
C SER A 14 -20.72 -24.92 30.09
N PRO A 15 -19.69 -25.81 30.16
CA PRO A 15 -18.93 -26.05 31.38
C PRO A 15 -17.79 -25.04 31.60
N LYS A 16 -17.56 -24.63 32.86
CA LYS A 16 -16.42 -23.81 33.30
C LYS A 16 -15.19 -24.69 33.57
N LEU A 17 -14.06 -24.41 32.91
CA LEU A 17 -12.76 -25.05 33.18
C LEU A 17 -11.98 -24.30 34.28
N HIS A 18 -11.43 -25.08 35.21
CA HIS A 18 -10.74 -24.65 36.43
C HIS A 18 -9.24 -24.43 36.15
N ARG A 19 -8.68 -23.26 36.53
CA ARG A 19 -7.26 -22.92 36.33
C ARG A 19 -6.45 -23.35 37.56
N ARG A 20 -5.38 -24.13 37.37
CA ARG A 20 -4.47 -24.59 38.43
C ARG A 20 -3.56 -23.46 38.94
N HIS A 21 -3.37 -23.43 40.24
CA HIS A 21 -2.48 -22.56 41.02
C HIS A 21 -1.02 -23.00 40.86
N LEU A 22 -0.10 -22.06 40.66
CA LEU A 22 1.33 -22.24 40.89
C LEU A 22 1.79 -21.09 41.79
N ASP A 23 2.25 -21.46 42.99
CA ASP A 23 2.75 -20.58 44.03
C ASP A 23 4.12 -20.00 43.64
N LEU A 24 4.30 -18.70 43.88
CA LEU A 24 5.62 -18.06 43.99
C LEU A 24 5.70 -17.34 45.34
N ASP A 25 6.81 -17.58 46.03
CA ASP A 25 7.13 -17.16 47.39
C ASP A 25 7.08 -15.64 47.65
N GLU A 26 6.68 -15.30 48.88
CA GLU A 26 6.56 -13.97 49.47
C GLU A 26 7.91 -13.25 49.68
N CYS A 27 7.92 -11.91 49.55
CA CYS A 27 8.63 -10.99 50.45
C CYS A 27 8.06 -9.55 50.33
N PRO A 28 8.17 -8.70 51.39
CA PRO A 28 7.00 -8.02 51.97
C PRO A 28 6.77 -6.56 51.56
N ILE A 29 5.49 -6.20 51.65
CA ILE A 29 4.88 -4.87 51.52
C ILE A 29 5.24 -4.00 52.73
N THR A 30 5.58 -2.72 52.50
CA THR A 30 5.32 -1.64 53.47
C THR A 30 4.22 -0.74 52.91
N THR A 31 3.14 -0.67 53.68
CA THR A 31 1.85 -0.03 53.44
C THR A 31 1.92 1.47 53.64
N THR A 32 1.17 2.23 52.82
CA THR A 32 0.09 3.14 53.27
C THR A 32 -0.71 3.68 52.06
N GLU A 33 -1.90 3.10 51.88
CA GLU A 33 -3.20 3.73 51.58
C GLU A 33 -3.25 5.05 50.78
N ASP A 34 -3.59 4.96 49.48
CA ASP A 34 -4.89 5.42 48.93
C ASP A 34 -4.86 5.26 47.40
N VAL A 35 -5.50 4.21 46.86
CA VAL A 35 -5.62 3.97 45.42
C VAL A 35 -7.10 3.93 45.07
N SER A 36 -7.58 5.01 44.45
CA SER A 36 -8.80 4.99 43.65
C SER A 36 -8.57 4.10 42.43
N GLU A 37 -9.40 3.08 42.28
CA GLU A 37 -9.47 2.18 41.14
C GLU A 37 -9.74 2.96 39.83
N ASP A 38 -8.71 3.21 39.03
CA ASP A 38 -8.85 3.22 37.57
C ASP A 38 -7.47 3.01 36.92
N THR A 39 -7.08 1.76 36.76
CA THR A 39 -5.98 1.40 35.87
C THR A 39 -6.52 0.42 34.84
N GLY A 40 -7.54 0.86 34.10
CA GLY A 40 -7.79 0.32 32.78
C GLY A 40 -6.53 0.51 31.95
N THR A 41 -5.97 -0.58 31.44
CA THR A 41 -4.95 -0.58 30.40
C THR A 41 -5.37 0.38 29.29
N TYR A 42 -4.73 1.56 29.23
CA TYR A 42 -4.99 2.56 28.22
C TYR A 42 -4.43 2.05 26.89
N LEU A 43 -5.21 1.20 26.22
CA LEU A 43 -5.02 0.84 24.83
C LEU A 43 -5.30 2.10 24.02
N GLN A 44 -4.23 2.80 23.64
CA GLN A 44 -4.30 3.98 22.80
C GLN A 44 -5.06 3.64 21.51
N HIS A 45 -6.08 4.45 21.20
CA HIS A 45 -6.96 4.20 20.07
C HIS A 45 -6.23 4.52 18.76
N ILE A 46 -6.55 3.83 17.65
CA ILE A 46 -5.81 3.95 16.37
C ILE A 46 -5.82 5.38 15.81
N SER A 47 -6.87 6.15 16.12
CA SER A 47 -7.01 7.58 15.79
C SER A 47 -5.94 8.45 16.45
N ASP A 48 -5.44 8.04 17.62
CA ASP A 48 -4.57 8.87 18.46
C ASP A 48 -3.08 8.72 18.07
N ARG A 49 -2.80 7.97 16.99
CA ARG A 49 -1.49 7.85 16.34
C ARG A 49 -1.29 8.85 15.18
N GLU A 50 -2.33 9.60 14.80
CA GLU A 50 -2.19 10.63 13.76
C GLU A 50 -1.43 11.83 14.33
N LEU A 51 -0.21 12.03 13.83
CA LEU A 51 0.73 13.05 14.29
C LEU A 51 0.27 14.45 13.80
N PRO A 52 0.24 15.50 14.65
CA PRO A 52 -0.17 16.84 14.24
C PRO A 52 0.68 17.39 13.08
N ASP A 53 0.04 18.10 12.14
CA ASP A 53 0.63 18.67 10.91
C ASP A 53 1.88 19.56 11.14
N GLU A 54 2.09 20.07 12.36
CA GLU A 54 3.22 20.96 12.69
C GLU A 54 4.57 20.25 12.84
N LEU A 55 4.60 18.91 12.94
CA LEU A 55 5.83 18.09 12.97
C LEU A 55 6.19 17.47 11.60
N ALA A 56 5.54 17.90 10.53
CA ALA A 56 5.69 17.34 9.17
C ALA A 56 7.12 17.37 8.58
N GLN A 57 8.07 18.08 9.21
CA GLN A 57 9.48 18.10 8.81
C GLN A 57 10.31 16.93 9.35
N GLU A 58 9.85 16.24 10.41
CA GLU A 58 10.51 15.04 10.97
C GLU A 58 9.87 13.73 10.49
N ALA A 59 9.00 13.84 9.50
CA ALA A 59 7.94 12.89 9.32
C ALA A 59 8.26 11.96 8.13
N ASN A 60 8.21 10.64 8.35
CA ASN A 60 8.72 9.64 7.42
C ASN A 60 8.05 9.78 6.03
N PRO A 61 8.79 9.95 4.93
CA PRO A 61 8.22 10.11 3.60
C PRO A 61 7.15 9.08 3.24
N SER A 62 7.22 7.84 3.71
CA SER A 62 6.20 6.82 3.42
C SER A 62 4.83 7.09 4.04
N ASP A 63 4.76 7.92 5.08
CA ASP A 63 3.53 8.27 5.79
C ASP A 63 2.92 9.59 5.32
N HIS A 64 3.74 10.45 4.71
CA HIS A 64 3.29 11.79 4.30
C HIS A 64 2.91 11.86 2.82
N PRO A 65 1.67 12.27 2.50
CA PRO A 65 1.17 12.31 1.12
C PRO A 65 1.84 13.37 0.25
N ARG A 66 2.50 14.38 0.85
CA ARG A 66 3.18 15.47 0.11
C ARG A 66 4.68 15.26 -0.06
N ALA A 67 5.29 14.36 0.72
CA ALA A 67 6.69 14.01 0.55
C ALA A 67 6.87 13.18 -0.75
N SER A 68 8.04 13.20 -1.38
CA SER A 68 8.33 12.26 -2.47
C SER A 68 8.58 10.85 -1.92
N THR A 69 8.23 9.80 -2.68
CA THR A 69 8.58 8.42 -2.32
C THR A 69 10.09 8.18 -2.37
N LEU A 70 10.57 7.23 -1.57
CA LEU A 70 12.01 6.95 -1.48
C LEU A 70 12.54 6.33 -2.79
N PHE A 71 11.76 5.44 -3.43
CA PHE A 71 12.12 4.82 -4.69
C PHE A 71 12.27 5.85 -5.81
N LEU A 72 11.43 6.89 -5.82
CA LEU A 72 11.48 7.90 -6.86
C LEU A 72 12.77 8.70 -6.72
N ASN A 73 13.13 9.09 -5.49
CA ASN A 73 14.43 9.72 -5.19
C ASN A 73 15.61 8.83 -5.62
N LYS A 74 15.59 7.54 -5.26
CA LYS A 74 16.65 6.58 -5.65
C LYS A 74 16.74 6.35 -7.15
N SER A 75 15.66 6.56 -7.92
CA SER A 75 15.69 6.40 -9.39
C SER A 75 16.34 7.57 -10.15
N GLN A 76 16.45 8.76 -9.53
CA GLN A 76 16.84 9.99 -10.25
C GLN A 76 18.29 9.97 -10.77
N THR A 77 19.20 9.27 -10.11
CA THR A 77 20.61 9.13 -10.53
C THR A 77 20.70 8.53 -11.93
N ASP A 78 20.05 7.39 -12.14
CA ASP A 78 19.98 6.67 -13.41
C ASP A 78 19.25 7.46 -14.51
N VAL A 79 18.15 8.14 -14.16
CA VAL A 79 17.40 8.97 -15.11
C VAL A 79 18.28 10.12 -15.61
N ARG A 80 19.07 10.75 -14.73
CA ARG A 80 20.00 11.82 -15.10
C ARG A 80 21.11 11.32 -16.02
N GLU A 81 21.65 10.14 -15.77
CA GLU A 81 22.65 9.51 -16.66
C GLU A 81 22.07 9.17 -18.03
N LYS A 82 20.88 8.58 -18.11
CA LYS A 82 20.18 8.30 -19.38
C LYS A 82 19.91 9.57 -20.18
N ARG A 83 19.50 10.66 -19.52
CA ARG A 83 19.29 11.95 -20.18
C ARG A 83 20.59 12.55 -20.72
N LYS A 84 21.72 12.38 -20.01
CA LYS A 84 23.05 12.82 -20.48
C LYS A 84 23.57 11.97 -21.65
N SER A 85 23.41 10.65 -21.61
CA SER A 85 23.87 9.76 -22.68
C SER A 85 23.06 9.97 -23.98
N ASN A 86 21.76 10.24 -23.87
CA ASN A 86 20.92 10.60 -25.01
C ASN A 86 21.28 11.95 -25.64
N TYR A 87 21.93 12.86 -24.90
CA TYR A 87 22.40 14.14 -25.43
C TYR A 87 23.75 14.01 -26.18
N MET A 88 24.53 12.97 -25.86
CA MET A 88 25.83 12.69 -26.49
C MET A 88 25.72 11.78 -27.72
N ASN A 89 24.69 10.94 -27.79
CA ASN A 89 24.43 10.09 -28.95
C ASN A 89 23.47 10.80 -29.92
N HIS A 90 23.98 11.16 -31.11
CA HIS A 90 23.15 11.67 -32.20
C HIS A 90 21.89 10.81 -32.39
N MET A 91 20.73 11.49 -32.38
CA MET A 91 19.37 11.04 -32.69
C MET A 91 19.29 9.64 -33.31
N SER A 92 18.93 8.64 -32.52
CA SER A 92 18.43 7.36 -33.04
C SER A 92 16.90 7.45 -33.22
N PRO A 93 16.37 7.28 -34.45
CA PRO A 93 14.94 7.34 -34.71
C PRO A 93 14.32 5.98 -34.38
N GLY A 94 13.41 5.93 -33.41
CA GLY A 94 12.70 4.67 -33.12
C GLY A 94 11.85 4.63 -31.84
N LEU A 95 11.62 5.75 -31.15
CA LEU A 95 10.74 5.74 -29.99
C LEU A 95 9.29 5.89 -30.45
N LEU A 96 8.48 4.85 -30.22
CA LEU A 96 7.03 4.82 -30.44
C LEU A 96 6.43 6.18 -30.16
N THR A 97 5.81 6.79 -31.18
CA THR A 97 5.19 8.10 -31.08
C THR A 97 4.30 8.14 -29.85
N LYS A 98 4.66 8.95 -28.86
CA LYS A 98 3.77 9.30 -27.75
C LYS A 98 2.47 9.78 -28.42
N LYS A 99 1.41 8.97 -28.32
CA LYS A 99 0.16 9.25 -29.04
C LYS A 99 -0.52 10.39 -28.31
N TYR A 100 -0.64 11.53 -28.97
CA TYR A 100 -1.31 12.69 -28.43
C TYR A 100 -2.76 12.70 -28.89
N SER A 101 -3.67 13.17 -28.03
CA SER A 101 -5.06 13.38 -28.41
C SER A 101 -5.13 14.44 -29.52
N SER A 102 -5.63 14.04 -30.69
CA SER A 102 -5.96 14.97 -31.80
C SER A 102 -7.46 15.25 -31.77
N CYS A 103 -7.92 16.34 -32.39
CA CYS A 103 -9.33 16.79 -32.34
C CYS A 103 -10.38 15.75 -32.80
N SER A 104 -9.99 14.65 -33.46
CA SER A 104 -10.88 13.58 -33.92
C SER A 104 -10.73 12.24 -33.18
N THR A 105 -9.68 12.04 -32.36
CA THR A 105 -9.47 10.77 -31.64
C THR A 105 -8.70 11.02 -30.35
N ILE A 106 -9.34 10.71 -29.23
CA ILE A 106 -8.77 10.81 -27.88
C ILE A 106 -8.23 9.42 -27.51
N PHE A 107 -6.99 9.35 -27.04
CA PHE A 107 -6.40 8.13 -26.50
C PHE A 107 -6.37 8.22 -24.97
N ILE A 108 -6.89 7.21 -24.28
CA ILE A 108 -6.97 7.20 -22.81
C ILE A 108 -6.45 5.87 -22.28
N ASP A 109 -5.58 5.95 -21.28
CA ASP A 109 -5.15 4.82 -20.46
C ASP A 109 -6.28 4.37 -19.52
N ASP A 110 -6.57 3.07 -19.47
CA ASP A 110 -7.58 2.50 -18.58
C ASP A 110 -7.09 2.31 -17.13
N SER A 111 -5.79 2.44 -16.89
CA SER A 111 -5.26 2.45 -15.55
C SER A 111 -5.63 3.79 -14.90
N THR A 112 -6.35 3.74 -13.77
CA THR A 112 -6.74 4.91 -12.96
C THR A 112 -6.31 4.69 -11.52
N VAL A 113 -6.32 5.73 -10.69
CA VAL A 113 -5.99 5.57 -9.26
C VAL A 113 -6.95 4.59 -8.57
N SER A 114 -8.22 4.56 -8.98
CA SER A 114 -9.23 3.64 -8.45
C SER A 114 -9.23 2.25 -9.08
N GLN A 115 -8.62 2.11 -10.26
CA GLN A 115 -8.54 0.83 -11.00
C GLN A 115 -7.19 0.76 -11.73
N PRO A 116 -6.09 0.49 -11.01
CA PRO A 116 -4.78 0.38 -11.62
C PRO A 116 -4.64 -0.88 -12.48
N ASN A 117 -3.88 -0.81 -13.56
CA ASN A 117 -3.55 -1.99 -14.38
C ASN A 117 -2.50 -2.88 -13.68
N LEU A 118 -2.91 -4.05 -13.21
CA LEU A 118 -2.08 -5.01 -12.47
C LEU A 118 -0.71 -5.27 -13.10
N LYS A 119 -0.68 -5.64 -14.39
CA LYS A 119 0.56 -5.99 -15.09
C LYS A 119 1.55 -4.82 -15.11
N SER A 120 1.06 -3.63 -15.35
CA SER A 120 1.89 -2.43 -15.41
C SER A 120 2.35 -2.01 -14.02
N THR A 121 1.46 -2.07 -13.02
CA THR A 121 1.79 -1.78 -11.63
C THR A 121 2.87 -2.72 -11.09
N ILE A 122 2.76 -4.05 -11.30
CA ILE A 122 3.79 -5.01 -10.87
C ILE A 122 5.14 -4.70 -11.53
N ARG A 123 5.17 -4.30 -12.81
CA ARG A 123 6.43 -3.89 -13.47
C ARG A 123 7.07 -2.69 -12.79
N CYS A 124 6.27 -1.69 -12.43
CA CYS A 124 6.74 -0.47 -11.78
C CYS A 124 7.20 -0.73 -10.35
N VAL A 125 6.45 -1.52 -9.58
CA VAL A 125 6.83 -1.93 -8.20
C VAL A 125 8.13 -2.72 -8.21
N ALA A 126 8.29 -3.67 -9.14
CA ALA A 126 9.55 -4.39 -9.30
C ALA A 126 10.72 -3.45 -9.64
N LEU A 127 10.47 -2.39 -10.42
CA LEU A 127 11.49 -1.42 -10.79
C LEU A 127 11.83 -0.50 -9.60
N ALA A 128 10.85 -0.12 -8.80
CA ALA A 128 11.05 0.62 -7.56
C ALA A 128 11.94 -0.17 -6.57
N ILE A 129 11.65 -1.47 -6.39
CA ILE A 129 12.47 -2.36 -5.55
C ILE A 129 13.87 -2.52 -6.14
N TYR A 130 14.00 -2.64 -7.45
CA TYR A 130 15.31 -2.67 -8.12
C TYR A 130 16.15 -1.42 -7.80
N TYR A 131 15.55 -0.21 -7.84
CA TYR A 131 16.28 1.01 -7.49
C TYR A 131 16.62 1.10 -6.00
N HIS A 132 15.78 0.56 -5.12
CA HIS A 132 16.12 0.40 -3.70
C HIS A 132 17.35 -0.46 -3.49
N ILE A 133 17.48 -1.56 -4.25
CA ILE A 133 18.66 -2.44 -4.18
C ILE A 133 19.86 -1.75 -4.82
N LYS A 134 19.75 -1.35 -6.09
CA LYS A 134 20.87 -0.81 -6.88
C LYS A 134 21.51 0.42 -6.23
N ASN A 135 20.68 1.32 -5.72
CA ASN A 135 21.10 2.61 -5.16
C ASN A 135 20.91 2.61 -3.63
N ARG A 136 21.16 1.48 -2.97
CA ARG A 136 21.18 1.36 -1.51
C ARG A 136 22.34 2.15 -0.90
N ASP A 137 22.13 2.67 0.30
CA ASP A 137 23.12 3.51 0.99
C ASP A 137 24.15 2.66 1.74
N SER A 138 23.70 1.51 2.26
CA SER A 138 24.53 0.53 2.96
C SER A 138 23.97 -0.88 2.75
N ASN A 139 24.41 -1.84 3.58
CA ASN A 139 23.90 -3.21 3.61
C ASN A 139 23.35 -3.55 5.00
N ARG A 140 22.56 -2.66 5.62
CA ARG A 140 21.94 -2.93 6.92
C ARG A 140 20.83 -3.96 6.74
N SER A 141 20.93 -5.08 7.46
CA SER A 141 19.99 -6.20 7.32
C SER A 141 19.69 -6.86 8.65
N LEU A 142 18.52 -7.50 8.76
CA LEU A 142 18.12 -8.30 9.91
C LEU A 142 18.08 -9.79 9.55
N ASP A 143 18.40 -10.63 10.53
CA ASP A 143 18.53 -12.08 10.37
C ASP A 143 17.25 -12.75 9.85
N ILE A 144 16.08 -12.30 10.31
CA ILE A 144 14.77 -12.83 9.90
C ILE A 144 14.52 -12.72 8.39
N PHE A 145 15.21 -11.79 7.73
CA PHE A 145 15.09 -11.58 6.29
C PHE A 145 16.22 -12.22 5.49
N ASP A 146 17.23 -12.83 6.11
CA ASP A 146 18.32 -13.46 5.37
C ASP A 146 17.86 -14.77 4.70
N GLU A 147 18.04 -14.84 3.38
CA GLU A 147 17.60 -15.99 2.57
C GLU A 147 18.38 -17.27 2.86
N LYS A 148 19.63 -17.20 3.33
CA LYS A 148 20.43 -18.39 3.65
C LYS A 148 20.05 -18.98 5.00
N LYS A 149 19.78 -18.13 5.99
CA LYS A 149 19.26 -18.53 7.32
C LYS A 149 17.84 -19.08 7.21
N HIS A 150 17.03 -18.44 6.37
CA HIS A 150 15.64 -18.81 6.18
C HIS A 150 15.34 -18.98 4.68
N PRO A 151 15.60 -20.17 4.08
CA PRO A 151 15.43 -20.39 2.64
C PRO A 151 13.96 -20.37 2.22
N LEU A 152 13.69 -19.86 1.02
CA LEU A 152 12.35 -19.85 0.40
C LEU A 152 12.11 -21.04 -0.55
N SER A 153 13.16 -21.81 -0.85
CA SER A 153 13.16 -22.97 -1.74
C SER A 153 14.13 -24.03 -1.25
N ARG A 154 13.93 -25.29 -1.64
CA ARG A 154 14.88 -26.39 -1.40
C ARG A 154 16.22 -26.25 -2.13
N GLU A 155 16.26 -25.46 -3.20
CA GLU A 155 17.52 -25.18 -3.90
C GLU A 155 18.51 -24.51 -2.94
N LYS A 156 19.75 -25.01 -2.92
CA LYS A 156 20.79 -24.40 -2.10
C LYS A 156 21.02 -22.97 -2.56
N VAL A 157 20.93 -22.04 -1.62
CA VAL A 157 21.31 -20.65 -1.83
C VAL A 157 22.79 -20.61 -2.26
N PRO A 158 23.13 -20.01 -3.41
CA PRO A 158 24.51 -19.90 -3.88
C PRO A 158 25.42 -19.23 -2.85
N ASP A 159 26.72 -19.54 -2.86
CA ASP A 159 27.66 -18.93 -1.91
C ASP A 159 27.85 -17.42 -2.14
N ASP A 160 27.60 -16.94 -3.36
CA ASP A 160 27.68 -15.54 -3.78
C ASP A 160 26.33 -14.79 -3.69
N TYR A 161 25.31 -15.38 -3.07
CA TYR A 161 23.95 -14.82 -3.00
C TYR A 161 23.85 -13.41 -2.42
N SER A 162 24.78 -13.04 -1.54
CA SER A 162 24.81 -11.74 -0.86
C SER A 162 25.58 -10.67 -1.65
N VAL A 163 26.28 -11.05 -2.73
CA VAL A 163 27.17 -10.18 -3.49
C VAL A 163 26.51 -9.66 -4.77
N VAL A 164 25.73 -10.51 -5.45
CA VAL A 164 25.19 -10.20 -6.78
C VAL A 164 23.78 -9.62 -6.70
N ASP A 165 23.65 -8.35 -7.05
CA ASP A 165 22.35 -7.68 -7.13
C ASP A 165 21.42 -8.34 -8.17
N PRO A 166 20.15 -8.61 -7.83
CA PRO A 166 19.18 -9.16 -8.78
C PRO A 166 18.82 -8.16 -9.89
N ASP A 167 18.71 -8.67 -11.11
CA ASP A 167 18.12 -7.90 -12.22
C ASP A 167 16.62 -7.63 -11.95
N HIS A 168 16.12 -6.49 -12.43
CA HIS A 168 14.71 -6.09 -12.34
C HIS A 168 13.77 -7.20 -12.86
N LYS A 169 14.17 -7.92 -13.91
CA LYS A 169 13.38 -9.04 -14.46
C LYS A 169 13.18 -10.17 -13.46
N LEU A 170 14.18 -10.45 -12.63
CA LEU A 170 14.10 -11.48 -11.60
C LEU A 170 13.11 -11.08 -10.51
N ILE A 171 13.20 -9.84 -10.04
CA ILE A 171 12.28 -9.26 -9.05
C ILE A 171 10.84 -9.27 -9.60
N TYR A 172 10.65 -8.81 -10.85
CA TYR A 172 9.35 -8.84 -11.52
C TYR A 172 8.77 -10.25 -11.61
N ARG A 173 9.59 -11.25 -11.97
CA ARG A 173 9.13 -12.64 -12.06
C ARG A 173 8.69 -13.15 -10.68
N PHE A 174 9.46 -12.87 -9.63
CA PHE A 174 9.12 -13.26 -8.26
C PHE A 174 7.77 -12.68 -7.82
N ILE A 175 7.61 -11.36 -7.93
CA ILE A 175 6.36 -10.67 -7.56
C ILE A 175 5.19 -11.18 -8.41
N ARG A 176 5.38 -11.28 -9.74
CA ARG A 176 4.33 -11.76 -10.64
C ARG A 176 3.87 -13.17 -10.28
N THR A 177 4.77 -14.07 -9.93
CA THR A 177 4.40 -15.44 -9.53
C THR A 177 3.51 -15.40 -8.30
N LEU A 178 3.90 -14.66 -7.26
CA LEU A 178 3.09 -14.54 -6.03
C LEU A 178 1.71 -13.93 -6.31
N PHE A 179 1.65 -12.82 -7.03
CA PHE A 179 0.39 -12.15 -7.38
C PHE A 179 -0.52 -13.02 -8.24
N SER A 180 0.04 -13.80 -9.18
CA SER A 180 -0.74 -14.68 -10.04
C SER A 180 -1.28 -15.89 -9.28
N SER A 181 -0.46 -16.47 -8.38
CA SER A 181 -0.84 -17.65 -7.59
C SER A 181 -1.84 -17.31 -6.48
N ALA A 182 -1.65 -16.18 -5.80
CA ALA A 182 -2.54 -15.70 -4.74
C ALA A 182 -3.69 -14.81 -5.26
N GLN A 183 -3.80 -14.61 -6.58
CA GLN A 183 -4.87 -13.82 -7.23
C GLN A 183 -4.99 -12.37 -6.72
N LEU A 184 -3.86 -11.75 -6.40
CA LEU A 184 -3.81 -10.42 -5.80
C LEU A 184 -4.04 -9.29 -6.83
N THR A 185 -4.56 -8.17 -6.33
CA THR A 185 -4.96 -7.00 -7.11
C THR A 185 -3.82 -5.97 -7.29
N ALA A 186 -4.03 -4.98 -8.17
CA ALA A 186 -2.99 -3.98 -8.47
C ALA A 186 -2.77 -3.02 -7.29
N GLU A 187 -3.83 -2.78 -6.56
CA GLU A 187 -3.91 -1.98 -5.35
C GLU A 187 -3.06 -2.61 -4.23
N CYS A 188 -3.13 -3.93 -4.07
CA CYS A 188 -2.28 -4.68 -3.14
C CYS A 188 -0.78 -4.50 -3.45
N ALA A 189 -0.40 -4.41 -4.74
CA ALA A 189 1.00 -4.13 -5.13
C ALA A 189 1.47 -2.73 -4.72
N ILE A 190 0.58 -1.74 -4.74
CA ILE A 190 0.88 -0.37 -4.29
C ILE A 190 1.05 -0.36 -2.76
N VAL A 191 0.13 -0.99 -2.03
CA VAL A 191 0.22 -1.14 -0.56
C VAL A 191 1.48 -1.89 -0.14
N THR A 192 1.87 -2.94 -0.88
CA THR A 192 3.13 -3.66 -0.68
C THR A 192 4.32 -2.69 -0.71
N LEU A 193 4.37 -1.76 -1.67
CA LEU A 193 5.45 -0.79 -1.78
C LEU A 193 5.46 0.24 -0.64
N VAL A 194 4.28 0.63 -0.14
CA VAL A 194 4.17 1.46 1.07
C VAL A 194 4.79 0.75 2.27
N TYR A 195 4.44 -0.52 2.50
CA TYR A 195 4.97 -1.30 3.62
C TYR A 195 6.47 -1.57 3.49
N LEU A 196 6.96 -1.77 2.26
CA LEU A 196 8.39 -1.86 2.01
C LEU A 196 9.10 -0.58 2.46
N GLU A 197 8.69 0.60 1.99
CA GLU A 197 9.37 1.84 2.37
C GLU A 197 9.22 2.19 3.85
N ARG A 198 8.07 1.88 4.47
CA ARG A 198 7.92 1.98 5.93
C ARG A 198 8.93 1.11 6.65
N LEU A 199 9.10 -0.14 6.23
CA LEU A 199 10.08 -1.06 6.82
C LEU A 199 11.50 -0.50 6.71
N LEU A 200 11.89 0.00 5.53
CA LEU A 200 13.24 0.55 5.32
C LEU A 200 13.53 1.75 6.23
N THR A 201 12.54 2.63 6.42
CA THR A 201 12.73 3.80 7.29
C THR A 201 12.63 3.46 8.77
N TYR A 202 11.61 2.72 9.21
CA TYR A 202 11.38 2.46 10.63
C TYR A 202 12.39 1.51 11.25
N ALA A 203 12.80 0.49 10.48
CA ALA A 203 13.80 -0.47 10.94
C ALA A 203 15.23 -0.06 10.54
N GLU A 204 15.38 1.04 9.80
CA GLU A 204 16.66 1.52 9.27
C GLU A 204 17.46 0.43 8.52
N ILE A 205 16.77 -0.41 7.75
CA ILE A 205 17.36 -1.49 6.95
C ILE A 205 17.39 -1.13 5.47
N ASP A 206 18.25 -1.83 4.72
CA ASP A 206 18.40 -1.68 3.28
C ASP A 206 17.98 -2.98 2.56
N ILE A 207 17.39 -2.86 1.37
CA ILE A 207 17.12 -4.03 0.53
C ILE A 207 18.43 -4.47 -0.13
N CYS A 208 18.88 -5.68 0.22
CA CYS A 208 20.15 -6.28 -0.17
C CYS A 208 19.92 -7.55 -1.01
N PRO A 209 20.94 -8.02 -1.76
CA PRO A 209 20.88 -9.29 -2.50
C PRO A 209 20.49 -10.49 -1.63
N SER A 210 20.90 -10.50 -0.37
CA SER A 210 20.66 -11.58 0.58
C SER A 210 19.24 -11.59 1.18
N ASN A 211 18.51 -10.48 1.15
CA ASN A 211 17.27 -10.33 1.93
C ASN A 211 16.03 -9.92 1.12
N TRP A 212 16.21 -9.49 -0.14
CA TRP A 212 15.14 -8.85 -0.91
C TRP A 212 13.92 -9.75 -1.09
N LYS A 213 14.09 -11.07 -1.28
CA LYS A 213 12.96 -11.98 -1.48
C LYS A 213 12.10 -12.08 -0.24
N ARG A 214 12.71 -12.17 0.94
CA ARG A 214 12.00 -12.25 2.23
C ARG A 214 11.29 -10.95 2.56
N ILE A 215 11.97 -9.82 2.38
CA ILE A 215 11.38 -8.50 2.60
C ILE A 215 10.16 -8.29 1.67
N VAL A 216 10.29 -8.62 0.38
CA VAL A 216 9.18 -8.52 -0.57
C VAL A 216 8.05 -9.48 -0.23
N LEU A 217 8.36 -10.73 0.14
CA LEU A 217 7.35 -11.72 0.55
C LEU A 217 6.57 -11.25 1.79
N GLY A 218 7.26 -10.80 2.83
CA GLY A 218 6.63 -10.28 4.05
C GLY A 218 5.72 -9.08 3.79
N ALA A 219 6.16 -8.15 2.94
CA ALA A 219 5.35 -7.00 2.56
C ALA A 219 4.08 -7.40 1.78
N ILE A 220 4.20 -8.34 0.83
CA ILE A 220 3.06 -8.86 0.06
C ILE A 220 2.08 -9.58 0.98
N LEU A 221 2.59 -10.42 1.88
CA LEU A 221 1.78 -11.18 2.82
C LEU A 221 0.93 -10.24 3.68
N LEU A 222 1.55 -9.21 4.28
CA LEU A 222 0.81 -8.20 5.05
C LEU A 222 -0.18 -7.41 4.19
N ALA A 223 0.24 -6.94 3.01
CA ALA A 223 -0.63 -6.18 2.11
C ALA A 223 -1.88 -7.00 1.72
N SER A 224 -1.70 -8.29 1.43
CA SER A 224 -2.81 -9.18 1.07
C SER A 224 -3.82 -9.40 2.20
N LYS A 225 -3.37 -9.35 3.46
CA LYS A 225 -4.27 -9.52 4.62
C LYS A 225 -5.04 -8.26 4.99
N VAL A 226 -4.45 -7.09 4.73
CA VAL A 226 -5.03 -5.79 5.11
C VAL A 226 -5.91 -5.23 3.99
N TRP A 227 -5.52 -5.45 2.74
CA TRP A 227 -6.18 -4.83 1.59
C TRP A 227 -7.21 -5.74 0.91
N ASP A 228 -7.03 -7.06 0.98
CA ASP A 228 -7.98 -7.99 0.36
C ASP A 228 -9.20 -8.20 1.26
N ASP A 229 -10.40 -8.19 0.66
CA ASP A 229 -11.65 -8.49 1.37
C ASP A 229 -11.78 -9.99 1.67
N GLN A 230 -10.99 -10.85 1.01
CA GLN A 230 -10.92 -12.27 1.31
C GLN A 230 -9.91 -12.57 2.41
N ALA A 231 -10.32 -13.38 3.39
CA ALA A 231 -9.42 -13.80 4.44
C ALA A 231 -8.31 -14.72 3.89
N VAL A 232 -7.06 -14.25 3.94
CA VAL A 232 -5.88 -14.99 3.49
C VAL A 232 -5.12 -15.58 4.68
N TRP A 233 -4.77 -16.86 4.59
CA TRP A 233 -4.04 -17.57 5.65
C TRP A 233 -2.60 -17.86 5.22
N ASN A 234 -1.66 -17.92 6.17
CA ASN A 234 -0.25 -18.20 5.86
C ASN A 234 -0.03 -19.59 5.25
N VAL A 235 -0.92 -20.54 5.57
CA VAL A 235 -0.90 -21.88 4.98
C VAL A 235 -1.11 -21.84 3.46
N ASP A 236 -1.87 -20.88 2.95
CA ASP A 236 -2.10 -20.73 1.51
C ASP A 236 -0.82 -20.30 0.79
N TYR A 237 -0.04 -19.39 1.40
CA TYR A 237 1.29 -19.03 0.89
C TYR A 237 2.29 -20.19 0.93
N CYS A 238 2.20 -21.07 1.93
CA CYS A 238 3.02 -22.28 1.99
C CYS A 238 2.66 -23.28 0.87
N GLN A 239 1.43 -23.25 0.32
CA GLN A 239 1.08 -24.04 -0.86
C GLN A 239 1.74 -23.52 -2.14
N ILE A 240 1.96 -22.19 -2.22
CA ILE A 240 2.66 -21.53 -3.32
C ILE A 240 4.18 -21.75 -3.19
N LEU A 241 4.73 -21.54 -2.00
CA LEU A 241 6.14 -21.71 -1.65
C LEU A 241 6.30 -22.97 -0.79
N LYS A 242 6.21 -24.14 -1.43
CA LYS A 242 6.10 -25.48 -0.79
C LYS A 242 7.22 -25.87 0.17
N ASP A 243 8.33 -25.15 0.12
CA ASP A 243 9.52 -25.44 0.92
C ASP A 243 9.61 -24.60 2.20
N ILE A 244 8.68 -23.65 2.41
CA ILE A 244 8.60 -22.82 3.61
C ILE A 244 7.62 -23.45 4.61
N THR A 245 7.99 -23.41 5.89
CA THR A 245 7.12 -23.88 6.97
C THR A 245 6.13 -22.80 7.40
N VAL A 246 4.97 -23.21 7.92
CA VAL A 246 3.97 -22.27 8.42
C VAL A 246 4.52 -21.46 9.60
N GLU A 247 5.37 -22.08 10.43
CA GLU A 247 6.04 -21.45 11.55
C GLU A 247 6.96 -20.31 11.11
N ASP A 248 7.79 -20.53 10.09
CA ASP A 248 8.70 -19.50 9.55
C ASP A 248 7.91 -18.36 8.90
N MET A 249 6.81 -18.67 8.20
CA MET A 249 5.93 -17.66 7.62
C MET A 249 5.26 -16.80 8.71
N ASN A 250 4.74 -17.43 9.77
CA ASN A 250 4.15 -16.74 10.91
C ASN A 250 5.17 -15.87 11.65
N GLU A 251 6.39 -16.37 11.83
CA GLU A 251 7.46 -15.64 12.49
C GLU A 251 7.88 -14.40 11.69
N MET A 252 8.06 -14.55 10.38
CA MET A 252 8.35 -13.43 9.48
C MET A 252 7.22 -12.40 9.50
N GLU A 253 5.96 -12.82 9.45
CA GLU A 253 4.81 -11.91 9.55
C GLU A 253 4.83 -11.12 10.86
N ARG A 254 5.02 -11.80 12.00
CA ARG A 254 5.06 -11.18 13.32
C ARG A 254 6.15 -10.12 13.39
N HIS A 255 7.37 -10.45 12.97
CA HIS A 255 8.48 -9.50 12.97
C HIS A 255 8.23 -8.33 12.02
N PHE A 256 7.64 -8.56 10.84
CA PHE A 256 7.33 -7.48 9.91
C PHE A 256 6.33 -6.48 10.52
N LEU A 257 5.28 -6.96 11.21
CA LEU A 257 4.33 -6.10 11.93
C LEU A 257 4.99 -5.29 13.04
N GLU A 258 5.88 -5.91 13.82
CA GLU A 258 6.62 -5.26 14.89
C GLU A 258 7.54 -4.16 14.35
N LEU A 259 8.25 -4.43 13.25
CA LEU A 259 9.11 -3.47 12.59
C LEU A 259 8.32 -2.32 11.94
N LEU A 260 7.08 -2.58 11.52
CA LEU A 260 6.13 -1.53 11.10
C LEU A 260 5.52 -0.76 12.27
N GLN A 261 5.83 -1.12 13.53
CA GLN A 261 5.19 -0.58 14.73
C GLN A 261 3.66 -0.70 14.67
N PHE A 262 3.17 -1.74 13.99
CA PHE A 262 1.76 -1.96 13.68
C PHE A 262 1.09 -0.80 12.91
N ASN A 263 1.86 0.07 12.24
CA ASN A 263 1.33 1.08 11.33
C ASN A 263 0.97 0.46 9.97
N ILE A 264 -0.17 -0.23 9.94
CA ILE A 264 -0.73 -0.88 8.75
C ILE A 264 -1.75 0.00 8.02
N ASN A 265 -2.18 1.12 8.61
CA ASN A 265 -3.15 1.99 7.96
C ASN A 265 -2.50 2.71 6.76
N VAL A 266 -3.12 2.64 5.60
CA VAL A 266 -2.67 3.35 4.38
C VAL A 266 -3.78 4.32 3.97
N PRO A 267 -3.66 5.61 4.32
CA PRO A 267 -4.63 6.62 3.89
C PRO A 267 -4.72 6.72 2.37
N ALA A 268 -5.90 7.08 1.85
CA ALA A 268 -6.13 7.23 0.41
C ALA A 268 -5.17 8.25 -0.25
N SER A 269 -4.75 9.28 0.49
CA SER A 269 -3.77 10.27 0.04
C SER A 269 -2.37 9.68 -0.14
N VAL A 270 -1.94 8.81 0.78
CA VAL A 270 -0.65 8.08 0.69
C VAL A 270 -0.72 7.10 -0.47
N TYR A 271 -1.80 6.32 -0.58
CA TYR A 271 -2.01 5.42 -1.72
C TYR A 271 -1.91 6.17 -3.06
N ALA A 272 -2.63 7.29 -3.19
CA ALA A 272 -2.64 8.08 -4.42
C ALA A 272 -1.26 8.62 -4.78
N LYS A 273 -0.49 9.10 -3.78
CA LYS A 273 0.91 9.49 -3.96
C LYS A 273 1.73 8.36 -4.57
N TYR A 274 1.73 7.17 -3.97
CA TYR A 274 2.50 6.03 -4.47
C TYR A 274 2.09 5.64 -5.90
N TYR A 275 0.79 5.66 -6.19
CA TYR A 275 0.27 5.42 -7.54
C TYR A 275 0.82 6.41 -8.58
N PHE A 276 0.81 7.72 -8.29
CA PHE A 276 1.30 8.75 -9.22
C PHE A 276 2.83 8.77 -9.32
N ASP A 277 3.55 8.46 -8.24
CA ASP A 277 5.01 8.33 -8.28
C ASP A 277 5.43 7.10 -9.11
N LEU A 278 4.69 5.98 -9.04
CA LEU A 278 4.93 4.81 -9.90
C LEU A 278 4.68 5.11 -11.38
N ARG A 279 3.66 5.91 -11.69
CA ARG A 279 3.41 6.43 -13.05
C ARG A 279 4.59 7.25 -13.56
N SER A 280 5.08 8.17 -12.74
CA SER A 280 6.22 9.01 -13.08
C SER A 280 7.48 8.17 -13.33
N LEU A 281 7.73 7.17 -12.47
CA LEU A 281 8.83 6.22 -12.64
C LEU A 281 8.74 5.44 -13.96
N ALA A 282 7.53 5.01 -14.33
CA ALA A 282 7.29 4.31 -15.57
C ALA A 282 7.55 5.17 -16.81
N ASP A 283 7.09 6.42 -16.79
CA ASP A 283 7.32 7.38 -17.87
C ASP A 283 8.83 7.64 -18.06
N ASP A 284 9.57 7.86 -16.97
CA ASP A 284 11.02 8.07 -17.01
C ASP A 284 11.81 6.85 -17.52
N ASN A 285 11.24 5.65 -17.42
CA ASN A 285 11.85 4.41 -17.87
C ASN A 285 11.23 3.86 -19.16
N ASN A 286 10.42 4.66 -19.87
CA ASN A 286 9.74 4.29 -21.12
C ASN A 286 8.90 3.01 -21.00
N LEU A 287 8.35 2.74 -19.82
CA LEU A 287 7.40 1.65 -19.62
C LEU A 287 6.03 2.12 -20.15
N SER A 288 5.75 1.80 -21.43
CA SER A 288 4.51 2.23 -22.07
C SER A 288 3.28 1.58 -21.42
N PHE A 289 2.38 2.40 -20.88
CA PHE A 289 1.02 1.97 -20.60
C PHE A 289 0.22 1.92 -21.90
N PRO A 290 -0.58 0.87 -22.14
CA PRO A 290 -1.35 0.76 -23.36
C PRO A 290 -2.39 1.89 -23.44
N LEU A 291 -2.18 2.82 -24.37
CA LEU A 291 -3.14 3.85 -24.71
C LEU A 291 -4.12 3.30 -25.76
N GLU A 292 -5.39 3.24 -25.40
CA GLU A 292 -6.45 2.79 -26.30
C GLU A 292 -7.29 3.97 -26.79
N PRO A 293 -7.75 3.96 -28.06
CA PRO A 293 -8.72 4.93 -28.54
C PRO A 293 -9.98 4.91 -27.66
N LEU A 294 -10.48 6.10 -27.31
CA LEU A 294 -11.73 6.23 -26.59
C LEU A 294 -12.89 5.76 -27.48
N SER A 295 -13.46 4.60 -27.16
CA SER A 295 -14.65 4.10 -27.86
C SER A 295 -15.91 4.88 -27.48
N ASN A 296 -16.89 4.95 -28.39
CA ASN A 296 -18.18 5.60 -28.10
C ASN A 296 -18.87 5.01 -26.86
N LYS A 297 -18.81 3.69 -26.66
CA LYS A 297 -19.37 3.02 -25.48
C LYS A 297 -18.64 3.45 -24.19
N ARG A 298 -17.31 3.57 -24.24
CA ARG A 298 -16.49 4.02 -23.11
C ARG A 298 -16.76 5.49 -22.80
N ALA A 299 -16.88 6.34 -23.82
CA ALA A 299 -17.24 7.75 -23.67
C ALA A 299 -18.60 7.92 -22.97
N GLN A 300 -19.63 7.20 -23.42
CA GLN A 300 -20.96 7.22 -22.78
C GLN A 300 -20.91 6.75 -21.32
N LYS A 301 -20.16 5.69 -21.02
CA LYS A 301 -19.97 5.20 -19.65
C LYS A 301 -19.31 6.25 -18.77
N LEU A 302 -18.23 6.89 -19.26
CA LEU A 302 -17.54 7.96 -18.53
C LEU A 302 -18.43 9.17 -18.30
N GLU A 303 -19.23 9.57 -19.30
CA GLU A 303 -20.19 10.67 -19.17
C GLU A 303 -21.27 10.36 -18.11
N ALA A 304 -21.80 9.14 -18.10
CA ALA A 304 -22.76 8.71 -17.09
C ALA A 304 -22.16 8.73 -15.67
N ILE A 305 -20.92 8.26 -15.50
CA ILE A 305 -20.19 8.31 -14.23
C ILE A 305 -19.98 9.77 -13.79
N SER A 306 -19.56 10.65 -14.71
CA SER A 306 -19.34 12.07 -14.44
C SER A 306 -20.61 12.75 -13.92
N ARG A 307 -21.76 12.50 -14.56
CA ARG A 307 -23.05 13.05 -14.13
C ARG A 307 -23.42 12.60 -12.71
N LEU A 308 -23.26 11.31 -12.40
CA LEU A 308 -23.51 10.79 -11.06
C LEU A 308 -22.60 11.43 -9.99
N CYS A 309 -21.33 11.67 -10.33
CA CYS A 309 -20.40 12.36 -9.43
C CYS A 309 -20.79 13.83 -9.21
N GLU A 310 -21.18 14.55 -10.27
CA GLU A 310 -21.65 15.94 -10.17
C GLU A 310 -22.89 16.06 -9.28
N ASP A 311 -23.86 15.14 -9.43
CA ASP A 311 -25.09 15.16 -8.64
C ASP A 311 -24.78 14.93 -7.16
N LYS A 312 -23.92 13.95 -6.83
CA LYS A 312 -23.42 13.76 -5.46
C LYS A 312 -22.75 15.01 -4.89
N TYR A 313 -21.93 15.70 -5.69
CA TYR A 313 -21.28 16.94 -5.26
C TYR A 313 -22.27 18.08 -5.02
N LYS A 314 -23.28 18.22 -5.88
CA LYS A 314 -24.36 19.21 -5.71
C LYS A 314 -25.18 18.91 -4.46
N ASP A 315 -25.45 17.65 -4.18
CA ASP A 315 -26.18 17.24 -2.97
C ASP A 315 -25.35 17.49 -1.70
N LEU A 316 -24.05 17.19 -1.72
CA LEU A 316 -23.14 17.52 -0.62
C LEU A 316 -23.01 19.04 -0.42
N SER A 317 -22.92 19.82 -1.49
CA SER A 317 -22.90 21.28 -1.45
C SER A 317 -24.20 21.85 -0.84
N LYS A 318 -25.36 21.35 -1.26
CA LYS A 318 -26.66 21.73 -0.66
C LYS A 318 -26.75 21.31 0.81
N SER A 319 -26.19 20.16 1.18
CA SER A 319 -26.18 19.65 2.56
C SER A 319 -25.23 20.43 3.47
N SER A 320 -24.08 20.84 2.94
CA SER A 320 -23.10 21.70 3.60
C SER A 320 -23.65 23.13 3.79
N MET A 321 -24.32 23.67 2.77
CA MET A 321 -25.00 24.96 2.82
C MET A 321 -26.14 25.00 3.86
N ARG A 322 -26.77 23.84 4.16
CA ARG A 322 -27.77 23.71 5.24
C ARG A 322 -27.17 23.65 6.65
N ARG A 323 -25.86 23.37 6.81
CA ARG A 323 -25.20 23.28 8.13
C ARG A 323 -24.53 24.57 8.57
N SER A 324 -24.21 25.48 7.66
CA SER A 324 -23.72 26.83 7.99
C SER A 324 -24.84 27.87 7.84
N MET A 325 -25.82 27.84 8.73
CA MET A 325 -26.67 29.00 8.99
C MET A 325 -26.36 29.52 10.39
N SER A 326 -25.27 30.31 10.50
CA SER A 326 -25.21 31.30 11.55
C SER A 326 -26.28 32.33 11.22
N ALA A 327 -27.25 32.47 12.13
CA ALA A 327 -28.30 33.45 12.01
C ALA A 327 -27.69 34.84 12.11
N ASP A 328 -27.44 35.47 10.97
CA ASP A 328 -27.48 36.93 10.85
C ASP A 328 -27.66 37.35 9.39
N ASN A 329 -28.65 38.22 9.19
CA ASN A 329 -28.91 39.06 8.01
C ASN A 329 -29.64 38.45 6.80
N MET A 330 -30.96 38.36 6.97
CA MET A 330 -31.97 39.17 6.26
C MET A 330 -31.52 39.96 4.99
N ILE A 331 -32.34 39.80 3.94
CA ILE A 331 -32.61 40.70 2.78
C ILE A 331 -31.97 40.31 1.43
N GLY A 332 -32.85 40.00 0.47
CA GLY A 332 -32.68 40.46 -0.92
C GLY A 332 -32.70 39.40 -2.01
N ILE A 333 -33.89 38.97 -2.42
CA ILE A 333 -34.12 38.32 -3.72
C ILE A 333 -33.64 39.28 -4.83
N LYS A 334 -32.69 38.84 -5.67
CA LYS A 334 -32.50 39.41 -7.01
C LYS A 334 -32.21 38.30 -8.03
N ASN A 335 -33.27 37.92 -8.73
CA ASN A 335 -33.16 37.20 -10.01
C ASN A 335 -32.48 38.12 -11.02
N SER A 336 -31.37 37.67 -11.60
CA SER A 336 -30.80 38.30 -12.79
C SER A 336 -31.12 37.42 -13.99
N GLN A 337 -32.02 37.88 -14.85
CA GLN A 337 -32.24 37.30 -16.17
C GLN A 337 -31.10 37.72 -17.09
N ALA A 338 -30.45 36.76 -17.74
CA ALA A 338 -29.54 37.03 -18.84
C ALA A 338 -30.36 37.27 -20.12
N VAL A 339 -30.30 38.48 -20.66
CA VAL A 339 -30.74 38.81 -22.01
C VAL A 339 -29.52 38.62 -22.91
N LEU A 340 -29.63 37.69 -23.87
CA LEU A 340 -28.68 37.58 -24.98
C LEU A 340 -29.10 38.55 -26.08
N SER A 341 -28.16 39.36 -26.57
CA SER A 341 -28.22 40.01 -27.88
C SER A 341 -26.97 39.62 -28.66
#